data_AF-A0A7C4HEU1-F1
#
_entry.id   AF-A0A7C4HEU1-F1
#
_cell.length_a   1.000
_cell.length_b   1.000
_cell.length_c   1.000
_cell.angle_alpha   90.00
_cell.angle_beta   90.00
_cell.angle_gamma   90.00
#
_symmetry.space_group_name_H-M   'P 1'
#
loop_
_entity.id
_entity.type
_entity.pdbx_description
1 polymer ?
#
loop_
_entity_poly.entity_id
_entity_poly.type
_entity_poly.pdbx_seq_one_letter_code
_entity_poly.pdbx_strand_id
1 'polypeptide(L)'
;MSFTYIFISKTSKNELNTVIISNDKIVINNVDYPIQDIEYVEGEIVEHSRIEKISGDKVSTEFLPSGVIRIKIRNKDSFEFSIINPLNTVEEFVLKLNNVFDKINADKFYLKESSVYKVTYSRI
;
A
#
# COMPACT_ATOMS: atom_id res chain seq x y z
N MET A 1 15.49 -10.05 4.86
CA MET A 1 15.48 -8.63 4.46
C MET A 1 14.09 -8.11 4.78
N SER A 2 13.98 -6.98 5.49
CA SER A 2 12.69 -6.38 5.84
C SER A 2 12.46 -5.09 5.07
N PHE A 3 11.24 -4.86 4.62
CA PHE A 3 10.82 -3.62 3.97
C PHE A 3 9.79 -2.92 4.86
N THR A 4 10.08 -1.67 5.23
CA THR A 4 9.20 -0.87 6.08
C THR A 4 8.47 0.16 5.25
N TYR A 5 7.14 0.17 5.38
CA TYR A 5 6.24 1.19 4.87
C TYR A 5 5.62 1.94 6.04
N ILE A 6 5.59 3.26 5.94
CA ILE A 6 4.89 4.12 6.89
C ILE A 6 3.72 4.73 6.13
N PHE A 7 2.52 4.43 6.58
CA PHE A 7 1.28 4.95 6.01
C PHE A 7 0.56 5.85 7.03
N ILE A 8 -0.29 6.76 6.56
CA ILE A 8 -1.08 7.63 7.42
C ILE A 8 -2.47 7.02 7.59
N SER A 9 -2.93 6.83 8.83
CA SER A 9 -4.30 6.34 9.11
C SER A 9 -5.36 7.31 8.60
N LYS A 10 -6.44 6.77 7.98
CA LYS A 10 -7.62 7.58 7.62
C LYS A 10 -8.54 7.85 8.80
N THR A 11 -8.60 6.93 9.77
CA THR A 11 -9.55 6.99 10.89
C THR A 11 -8.92 7.67 12.09
N SER A 12 -9.25 8.96 12.26
CA SER A 12 -9.11 9.79 13.47
C SER A 12 -7.71 9.89 14.12
N LYS A 13 -7.08 11.07 13.98
CA LYS A 13 -5.85 11.56 14.65
C LYS A 13 -4.47 11.27 14.02
N ASN A 14 -4.26 11.46 12.71
CA ASN A 14 -2.90 11.49 12.12
C ASN A 14 -1.98 10.34 12.61
N GLU A 15 -2.54 9.19 13.00
CA GLU A 15 -1.75 8.12 13.60
C GLU A 15 -0.96 7.48 12.46
N LEU A 16 0.36 7.43 12.65
CA LEU A 16 1.26 6.79 11.70
C LEU A 16 1.08 5.28 11.84
N ASN A 17 0.41 4.68 10.86
CA ASN A 17 0.31 3.23 10.77
C ASN A 17 1.58 2.70 10.13
N THR A 18 2.25 1.78 10.82
CA THR A 18 3.46 1.14 10.29
C THR A 18 3.10 -0.23 9.73
N VAL A 19 3.52 -0.48 8.50
CA VAL A 19 3.40 -1.76 7.83
C VAL A 19 4.79 -2.27 7.49
N ILE A 20 5.19 -3.40 8.05
CA ILE A 20 6.52 -3.99 7.84
C ILE A 20 6.35 -5.33 7.15
N ILE A 21 6.93 -5.48 5.96
CA ILE A 21 7.05 -6.77 5.28
C ILE A 21 8.37 -7.40 5.72
N SER A 22 8.30 -8.58 6.32
CA SER A 22 9.46 -9.41 6.67
C SER A 22 9.48 -10.67 5.79
N ASN A 23 10.39 -11.60 6.07
CA ASN A 23 10.56 -12.81 5.25
C ASN A 23 9.34 -13.75 5.30
N ASP A 24 8.58 -13.76 6.38
CA ASP A 24 7.51 -14.73 6.67
C ASP A 24 6.24 -14.08 7.23
N LYS A 25 6.30 -12.80 7.57
CA LYS A 25 5.19 -12.06 8.17
C LYS A 25 5.04 -10.64 7.63
N ILE A 26 3.84 -10.12 7.75
CA ILE A 26 3.54 -8.69 7.65
C ILE A 26 3.13 -8.20 9.04
N VAL A 27 3.75 -7.10 9.49
CA VAL A 27 3.40 -6.46 10.77
C VAL A 27 2.57 -5.23 10.45
N ILE A 28 1.35 -5.15 10.95
CA ILE A 28 0.47 -3.99 10.79
C ILE A 28 0.12 -3.49 12.19
N ASN A 29 0.48 -2.25 12.51
CA ASN A 29 0.19 -1.63 13.81
C ASN A 29 0.68 -2.47 15.01
N ASN A 30 1.90 -3.01 14.88
CA ASN A 30 2.54 -3.90 15.86
C ASN A 30 1.86 -5.26 16.06
N VAL A 31 0.95 -5.65 15.18
CA VAL A 31 0.35 -7.00 15.15
C VAL A 31 0.95 -7.80 14.01
N ASP A 32 1.46 -8.98 14.33
CA ASP A 32 2.05 -9.91 13.37
C ASP A 32 0.97 -10.73 12.66
N TYR A 33 1.05 -10.79 11.32
CA TYR A 33 0.23 -11.66 10.47
C TYR A 33 1.12 -12.51 9.56
N PRO A 34 0.82 -13.80 9.36
CA PRO A 34 1.54 -14.61 8.38
C PRO A 34 1.44 -14.00 6.99
N ILE A 35 2.55 -13.91 6.26
CA ILE A 35 2.55 -13.28 4.92
C ILE A 35 1.65 -14.04 3.94
N GLN A 36 1.53 -15.35 4.13
CA GLN A 36 0.65 -16.23 3.37
C GLN A 36 -0.85 -15.95 3.54
N ASP A 37 -1.24 -15.20 4.56
CA ASP A 37 -2.64 -14.86 4.82
C ASP A 37 -3.06 -13.56 4.14
N ILE A 38 -2.16 -12.84 3.45
CA ILE A 38 -2.56 -11.69 2.64
C ILE A 38 -3.30 -12.20 1.39
N GLU A 39 -4.56 -11.80 1.23
CA GLU A 39 -5.45 -12.27 0.15
C GLU A 39 -5.50 -11.30 -1.03
N TYR A 40 -5.62 -10.00 -0.74
CA TYR A 40 -5.64 -8.95 -1.75
C TYR A 40 -4.94 -7.68 -1.25
N VAL A 41 -4.38 -6.93 -2.20
CA VAL A 41 -3.89 -5.57 -2.02
C VAL A 41 -4.50 -4.69 -3.10
N GLU A 42 -5.03 -3.53 -2.72
CA GLU A 42 -5.70 -2.61 -3.62
C GLU A 42 -5.22 -1.19 -3.40
N GLY A 43 -5.08 -0.43 -4.48
CA GLY A 43 -4.81 1.01 -4.46
C GLY A 43 -5.90 1.75 -5.20
N GLU A 44 -6.41 2.82 -4.60
CA GLU A 44 -7.47 3.65 -5.18
C GLU A 44 -7.12 5.12 -5.02
N ILE A 45 -7.20 5.88 -6.13
CA ILE A 45 -7.14 7.35 -6.13
C ILE A 45 -8.50 7.87 -5.71
N VAL A 46 -8.54 8.66 -4.64
CA VAL A 46 -9.76 9.27 -4.11
C VAL A 46 -9.83 10.75 -4.48
N GLU A 47 -8.69 11.42 -4.56
CA GLU A 47 -8.58 12.85 -4.78
C GLU A 47 -7.22 13.20 -5.42
N HIS A 48 -7.03 14.48 -5.76
CA HIS A 48 -5.75 15.01 -6.19
C HIS A 48 -5.36 16.14 -5.26
N SER A 49 -4.29 15.93 -4.50
CA SER A 49 -3.72 16.92 -3.60
C SER A 49 -2.94 17.96 -4.39
N ARG A 50 -3.26 19.24 -4.20
CA ARG A 50 -2.52 20.36 -4.78
C ARG A 50 -1.30 20.66 -3.91
N ILE A 51 -0.11 20.63 -4.50
CA ILE A 51 1.16 20.95 -3.84
C ILE A 51 1.76 22.17 -4.52
N GLU A 52 2.10 23.17 -3.73
CA GLU A 52 2.83 24.34 -4.20
C GLU A 52 4.33 24.12 -3.93
N LYS A 53 5.13 24.06 -5.00
CA LYS A 53 6.58 23.96 -4.94
C LYS A 53 7.18 25.35 -5.06
N ILE A 54 7.93 25.76 -4.05
CA ILE A 54 8.65 27.04 -4.03
C ILE A 54 10.13 26.77 -4.33
N SER A 55 10.66 27.41 -5.37
CA SER A 55 12.08 27.33 -5.74
C SER A 55 12.61 28.74 -6.03
N GLY A 56 13.33 29.31 -5.06
CA GLY A 56 13.67 30.74 -5.07
C GLY A 56 12.39 31.59 -5.07
N ASP A 57 12.27 32.52 -6.03
CA ASP A 57 11.09 33.39 -6.19
C ASP A 57 9.98 32.77 -7.06
N LYS A 58 10.11 31.52 -7.50
CA LYS A 58 9.13 30.85 -8.36
C LYS A 58 8.25 29.90 -7.55
N VAL A 59 6.93 30.05 -7.72
CA VAL A 59 5.93 29.10 -7.24
C VAL A 59 5.41 28.28 -8.44
N SER A 60 5.56 26.97 -8.38
CA SER A 60 4.90 26.04 -9.30
C SER A 60 3.84 25.21 -8.56
N THR A 61 2.77 24.84 -9.27
CA THR A 61 1.72 23.96 -8.73
C THR A 61 1.87 22.57 -9.35
N GLU A 62 1.88 21.54 -8.52
CA GLU A 62 1.82 20.14 -8.90
C GLU A 62 0.58 19.49 -8.27
N PHE A 63 -0.03 18.53 -8.97
CA PHE A 63 -1.13 17.74 -8.44
C PHE A 63 -0.65 16.31 -8.25
N LEU A 64 -0.64 15.83 -7.01
CA LEU A 64 -0.34 14.45 -6.71
C LEU A 64 -1.63 13.70 -6.40
N PRO A 65 -1.89 12.55 -7.05
CA PRO A 65 -3.06 11.73 -6.71
C PRO A 65 -2.92 11.27 -5.26
N SER A 66 -3.93 11.55 -4.45
CA SER A 66 -4.06 11.04 -3.08
C SER A 66 -5.20 10.03 -3.02
N GLY A 67 -5.08 9.09 -2.11
CA GLY A 67 -6.08 8.05 -1.98
C GLY A 67 -5.71 7.04 -0.93
N VAL A 68 -6.08 5.78 -1.17
CA VAL A 68 -5.98 4.73 -0.16
C VAL A 68 -5.33 3.47 -0.69
N ILE A 69 -4.69 2.74 0.22
CA ILE A 69 -4.28 1.35 0.04
C ILE A 69 -5.10 0.50 0.99
N ARG A 70 -5.68 -0.58 0.46
CA ARG A 70 -6.38 -1.60 1.25
C ARG A 70 -5.63 -2.91 1.22
N ILE A 71 -5.37 -3.47 2.40
CA ILE A 71 -4.74 -4.77 2.58
C ILE A 71 -5.73 -5.69 3.29
N LYS A 72 -6.04 -6.83 2.69
CA LYS A 72 -6.90 -7.85 3.29
C LYS A 72 -6.10 -9.04 3.76
N ILE A 73 -6.30 -9.35 5.03
CA ILE A 73 -5.80 -10.57 5.65
C ILE A 73 -6.95 -11.58 5.76
N ARG A 74 -6.67 -12.85 5.46
CA ARG A 74 -7.60 -13.97 5.57
C ARG A 74 -8.27 -13.99 6.93
N ASN A 75 -9.61 -14.14 6.92
CA ASN A 75 -10.43 -14.17 8.14
C ASN A 75 -10.32 -12.91 9.04
N LYS A 76 -9.88 -11.78 8.50
CA LYS A 76 -9.79 -10.49 9.22
C LYS A 76 -10.44 -9.37 8.41
N ASP A 77 -10.68 -8.24 9.05
CA ASP A 77 -11.09 -7.02 8.35
C ASP A 77 -9.97 -6.50 7.44
N SER A 78 -10.34 -5.70 6.44
CA SER A 78 -9.37 -5.01 5.60
C SER A 78 -8.78 -3.82 6.34
N PHE A 79 -7.47 -3.66 6.29
CA PHE A 79 -6.78 -2.47 6.74
C PHE A 79 -6.77 -1.43 5.61
N GLU A 80 -7.20 -0.22 5.90
CA GLU A 80 -7.21 0.91 4.95
C GLU A 80 -6.26 2.01 5.43
N PHE A 81 -5.38 2.44 4.54
CA PHE A 81 -4.38 3.47 4.83
C PHE A 81 -4.42 4.58 3.78
N SER A 82 -4.26 5.83 4.21
CA SER A 82 -4.17 6.99 3.30
C SER A 82 -2.74 7.16 2.79
N ILE A 83 -2.60 7.47 1.51
CA ILE A 83 -1.29 7.66 0.86
C ILE A 83 -1.36 8.60 -0.35
N ILE A 84 -0.20 9.17 -0.69
CA ILE A 84 0.06 9.88 -1.95
C ILE A 84 0.61 8.89 -2.98
N ASN A 85 0.12 8.94 -4.21
CA ASN A 85 0.41 8.01 -5.30
C ASN A 85 0.05 6.56 -4.93
N PRO A 86 -1.24 6.27 -4.65
CA PRO A 86 -1.68 4.93 -4.23
C PRO A 86 -1.36 3.84 -5.26
N LEU A 87 -1.49 4.13 -6.56
CA LEU A 87 -1.26 3.14 -7.62
C LEU A 87 0.20 2.69 -7.66
N ASN A 88 1.14 3.63 -7.77
CA ASN A 88 2.58 3.32 -7.77
C ASN A 88 2.99 2.61 -6.47
N THR A 89 2.49 3.08 -5.31
CA THR A 89 2.85 2.45 -4.04
C THR A 89 2.35 1.01 -3.94
N VAL A 90 1.15 0.70 -4.46
CA VAL A 90 0.64 -0.67 -4.48
C VAL A 90 1.45 -1.56 -5.41
N GLU A 91 1.85 -1.09 -6.58
CA GLU A 91 2.72 -1.84 -7.48
C GLU A 91 4.05 -2.20 -6.80
N GLU A 92 4.72 -1.21 -6.19
CA GLU A 92 5.95 -1.45 -5.43
C GLU A 92 5.74 -2.42 -4.26
N PHE A 93 4.64 -2.26 -3.52
CA PHE A 93 4.30 -3.09 -2.37
C PHE A 93 4.09 -4.56 -2.80
N VAL A 94 3.34 -4.78 -3.88
CA VAL A 94 3.08 -6.11 -4.43
C VAL A 94 4.33 -6.74 -5.00
N LEU A 95 5.22 -5.98 -5.66
CA LEU A 95 6.52 -6.49 -6.11
C LEU A 95 7.35 -7.01 -4.94
N LYS A 96 7.39 -6.28 -3.82
CA LYS A 96 8.10 -6.72 -2.61
C LYS A 96 7.46 -7.95 -1.98
N LEU A 97 6.14 -8.02 -1.94
CA LEU A 97 5.41 -9.21 -1.48
C LEU A 97 5.73 -10.44 -2.35
N ASN A 98 5.67 -10.30 -3.67
CA ASN A 98 6.00 -11.38 -4.60
C ASN A 98 7.45 -11.88 -4.44
N ASN A 99 8.41 -10.99 -4.21
CA ASN A 99 9.78 -11.36 -3.89
C ASN A 99 9.91 -12.17 -2.59
N VAL A 100 9.00 -11.98 -1.63
CA VAL A 100 8.94 -12.80 -0.41
C VAL A 100 8.28 -14.14 -0.71
N PHE A 101 7.14 -14.16 -1.40
CA PHE A 101 6.45 -15.41 -1.77
C PHE A 101 7.31 -16.35 -2.61
N ASP A 102 8.12 -15.80 -3.52
CA ASP A 102 9.13 -16.55 -4.28
C ASP A 102 10.07 -17.34 -3.39
N LYS A 103 10.53 -16.75 -2.29
CA LYS A 103 11.51 -17.37 -1.38
C LYS A 103 10.90 -18.48 -0.54
N ILE A 104 9.59 -18.42 -0.29
CA ILE A 104 8.86 -19.41 0.50
C ILE A 104 8.04 -20.37 -0.38
N ASN A 105 8.24 -20.33 -1.70
CA ASN A 105 7.55 -21.16 -2.70
C ASN A 105 6.02 -21.13 -2.55
N ALA A 106 5.46 -19.92 -2.40
CA ALA A 106 4.04 -19.69 -2.27
C ALA A 106 3.48 -18.95 -3.49
N ASP A 107 2.17 -19.07 -3.73
CA ASP A 107 1.52 -18.41 -4.86
C ASP A 107 1.68 -16.89 -4.81
N LYS A 108 1.96 -16.29 -5.95
CA LYS A 108 2.17 -14.83 -6.09
C LYS A 108 0.86 -14.08 -6.24
N PHE A 109 0.92 -12.78 -6.02
CA PHE A 109 -0.12 -11.85 -6.42
C PHE A 109 -0.17 -11.68 -7.93
N TYR A 110 -1.39 -11.69 -8.48
CA TYR A 110 -1.70 -11.38 -9.87
C TYR A 110 -2.59 -10.15 -9.97
N LEU A 111 -2.45 -9.41 -11.07
CA LEU A 111 -3.30 -8.27 -11.37
C LEU A 111 -4.73 -8.77 -11.67
N LYS A 112 -5.71 -8.29 -10.90
CA LYS A 112 -7.12 -8.62 -11.05
C LYS A 112 -7.92 -7.52 -11.73
N GLU A 113 -7.63 -6.27 -11.38
CA GLU A 113 -8.29 -5.08 -11.92
C GLU A 113 -7.27 -3.96 -12.11
N SER A 114 -7.37 -3.24 -13.23
CA SER A 114 -6.56 -2.05 -13.50
C SER A 114 -7.39 -1.02 -14.24
N SER A 115 -7.45 0.18 -13.68
CA SER A 115 -8.08 1.37 -14.27
C SER A 115 -7.24 2.61 -13.94
N VAL A 116 -7.65 3.76 -14.48
CA VAL A 116 -6.98 5.04 -14.20
C VAL A 116 -7.07 5.43 -12.71
N TYR A 117 -8.09 4.95 -12.00
CA TYR A 117 -8.34 5.31 -10.59
C TYR A 117 -8.04 4.19 -9.60
N LYS A 118 -7.88 2.95 -10.06
CA LYS A 118 -7.84 1.80 -9.17
C LYS A 118 -7.01 0.66 -9.74
N VAL A 119 -6.23 0.01 -8.88
CA VAL A 119 -5.50 -1.21 -9.16
C VAL A 119 -5.74 -2.23 -8.03
N THR A 120 -6.04 -3.47 -8.38
CA THR A 120 -6.27 -4.55 -7.42
C THR A 120 -5.44 -5.76 -7.79
N TYR A 121 -4.67 -6.26 -6.83
CA TYR A 121 -3.91 -7.50 -6.91
C TYR A 121 -4.50 -8.54 -5.95
N SER A 122 -4.61 -9.78 -6.39
CA SER A 122 -5.09 -10.88 -5.55
C SER A 122 -4.28 -12.15 -5.75
N ARG A 123 -4.23 -12.98 -4.71
CA ARG A 123 -3.80 -14.38 -4.78
C ARG A 123 -5.05 -15.23 -4.97
N ILE A 124 -5.35 -15.59 -6.21
CA ILE A 124 -6.43 -16.55 -6.54
C ILE A 124 -5.86 -17.94 -6.34
#